data_AF-Q6FHN2-F1
#
_entry.id   AF-Q6FHN2-F1
#
_cell.length_a   1.000
_cell.length_b   1.000
_cell.length_c   1.000
_cell.angle_alpha   90.00
_cell.angle_beta   90.00
_cell.angle_gamma   90.00
#
_symmetry.space_group_name_H-M   'P 1'
#
loop_
_entity.id
_entity.type
_entity.pdbx_description
1 polymer ?
#
loop_
_entity_poly.entity_id
_entity_poly.type
_entity_poly.pdbx_seq_one_letter_code
_entity_poly.pdbx_strand_id
1 'polypeptide(L)'
;MWGLKVLLLPVVSLALYPEEILDTHWELWKKTHRKQYNNKVDEISRRLIWEKNLKYISIHNLEASLGVHTYELAMNHLGDMTSEEVVQKMTGLKVPLSHSRSNDTLYIPEWEGRAPDSVDYRKKGYVTPVKNQGQCGSCWAFSSVGALEGQLKKKTGKLLNLSPQNLVDCVSENDGCGGGYMTNAFQYVQKNRGIDSEDAYPYVGQEESCMYNPTGKAAKCRGYREIPEGNEKALKRAVARVGPVSVAIDASLTSFQFYSKGVYYDESCNSDNLNHAVLAVGYGIQKGNKHWIIKNSWGENWGNKGYILMARNKNNACGIANLASFPKM
;
A
#
# COMPACT_ATOMS: atom_id res chain seq x y z
N MET A 1 55.47 -24.50 -38.95
CA MET A 1 54.95 -24.67 -37.58
C MET A 1 54.81 -23.30 -36.93
N TRP A 2 53.63 -22.68 -37.02
CA TRP A 2 53.33 -21.44 -36.29
C TRP A 2 52.38 -21.81 -35.15
N GLY A 3 52.91 -21.84 -33.93
CA GLY A 3 52.13 -22.13 -32.73
C GLY A 3 51.38 -20.88 -32.28
N LEU A 4 50.06 -20.91 -32.39
CA LEU A 4 49.17 -19.91 -31.83
C LEU A 4 49.21 -20.04 -30.29
N LYS A 5 49.88 -19.12 -29.60
CA LYS A 5 49.78 -19.00 -28.15
C LYS A 5 48.48 -18.30 -27.80
N VAL A 6 47.47 -19.07 -27.39
CA VAL A 6 46.24 -18.55 -26.79
C VAL A 6 46.59 -18.05 -25.39
N LEU A 7 46.59 -16.73 -25.19
CA LEU A 7 46.60 -16.14 -23.86
C LEU A 7 45.22 -16.32 -23.23
N LEU A 8 45.13 -17.19 -22.22
CA LEU A 8 43.99 -17.26 -21.31
C LEU A 8 44.08 -16.08 -20.33
N LEU A 9 43.23 -15.07 -20.50
CA LEU A 9 43.02 -14.03 -19.50
C LEU A 9 42.19 -14.61 -18.35
N PRO A 10 42.62 -14.47 -17.07
CA PRO A 10 41.84 -14.92 -15.94
C PRO A 10 40.59 -14.05 -15.79
N VAL A 11 39.42 -14.67 -15.88
CA VAL A 11 38.15 -14.04 -15.49
C VAL A 11 38.14 -13.97 -13.97
N VAL A 12 38.44 -12.80 -13.40
CA VAL A 12 38.27 -12.57 -11.96
C VAL A 12 36.78 -12.46 -11.70
N SER A 13 36.19 -13.54 -11.18
CA SER A 13 34.84 -13.49 -10.60
C SER A 13 34.92 -12.70 -9.30
N LEU A 14 34.49 -11.43 -9.31
CA LEU A 14 34.29 -10.64 -8.10
C LEU A 14 33.09 -11.21 -7.35
N ALA A 15 33.34 -12.15 -6.44
CA ALA A 15 32.34 -12.58 -5.49
C ALA A 15 32.00 -11.40 -4.56
N LEU A 16 30.71 -11.05 -4.47
CA LEU A 16 30.21 -10.07 -3.50
C LEU A 16 30.17 -10.74 -2.13
N TYR A 17 30.87 -10.14 -1.15
CA TYR A 17 30.85 -10.57 0.24
C TYR A 17 30.21 -9.49 1.10
N PRO A 18 29.48 -9.86 2.18
CA PRO A 18 28.96 -8.89 3.14
C PRO A 18 30.07 -8.02 3.74
N GLU A 19 29.77 -6.74 3.98
CA GLU A 19 30.72 -5.83 4.64
C GLU A 19 30.78 -6.12 6.15
N GLU A 20 31.95 -6.54 6.65
CA GLU A 20 32.17 -6.92 8.05
C GLU A 20 31.81 -5.80 9.04
N ILE A 21 32.02 -4.53 8.66
CA ILE A 21 31.68 -3.36 9.48
C ILE A 21 30.18 -3.25 9.81
N LEU A 22 29.32 -3.87 8.99
CA LEU A 22 27.86 -3.85 9.15
C LEU A 22 27.33 -5.04 9.96
N ASP A 23 28.16 -5.97 10.44
CA ASP A 23 27.69 -7.19 11.12
C ASP A 23 26.90 -6.92 12.38
N THR A 24 27.36 -6.01 13.22
CA THR A 24 26.61 -5.62 14.43
C THR A 24 25.27 -4.97 14.07
N HIS A 25 25.22 -4.19 13.00
CA HIS A 25 24.01 -3.51 12.53
C HIS A 25 22.99 -4.50 11.95
N TRP A 26 23.46 -5.50 11.21
CA TRP A 26 22.62 -6.59 10.69
C TRP A 26 22.02 -7.43 11.81
N GLU A 27 22.82 -7.85 12.79
CA GLU A 27 22.31 -8.61 13.94
C GLU A 27 21.25 -7.82 14.72
N LEU A 28 21.48 -6.52 14.90
CA LEU A 28 20.51 -5.64 15.55
C LEU A 28 19.23 -5.50 14.72
N TRP A 29 19.35 -5.33 13.40
CA TRP A 29 18.22 -5.21 12.47
C TRP A 29 17.38 -6.50 12.46
N LYS A 30 18.02 -7.68 12.38
CA LYS A 30 17.35 -8.99 12.47
C LYS A 30 16.57 -9.12 13.77
N LYS A 31 17.19 -8.80 14.91
CA LYS A 31 16.53 -8.86 16.24
C LYS A 31 15.34 -7.90 16.31
N THR A 32 15.51 -6.67 15.84
CA THR A 32 14.46 -5.64 15.84
C THR A 32 13.23 -6.07 15.03
N HIS A 33 13.44 -6.69 13.88
CA HIS A 33 12.37 -7.12 12.98
C HIS A 33 12.02 -8.61 13.08
N ARG A 34 12.56 -9.31 14.10
CA ARG A 34 12.32 -10.73 14.38
C ARG A 34 12.58 -11.63 13.16
N LYS A 35 13.65 -11.36 12.42
CA LYS A 35 14.03 -12.11 11.23
C LYS A 35 14.71 -13.42 11.61
N GLN A 36 14.30 -14.48 10.93
CA GLN A 36 14.87 -15.82 11.04
C GLN A 36 15.06 -16.38 9.64
N TYR A 37 16.13 -17.15 9.45
CA TYR A 37 16.51 -17.73 8.15
C TYR A 37 16.75 -19.22 8.32
N ASN A 38 16.40 -20.00 7.29
CA ASN A 38 16.44 -21.47 7.38
C ASN A 38 17.86 -22.01 7.53
N ASN A 39 18.82 -21.32 6.92
CA ASN A 39 20.22 -21.72 6.90
C ASN A 39 21.13 -20.49 6.63
N LYS A 40 22.44 -20.69 6.78
CA LYS A 40 23.44 -19.63 6.58
C LYS A 40 23.49 -19.09 5.14
N VAL A 41 23.18 -19.91 4.15
CA VAL A 41 23.20 -19.48 2.73
C VAL A 41 22.05 -18.49 2.47
N ASP A 42 20.85 -18.81 2.95
CA ASP A 42 19.70 -17.91 2.90
C ASP A 42 19.99 -16.60 3.64
N GLU A 43 20.59 -16.69 4.82
CA GLU A 43 20.96 -15.51 5.61
C GLU A 43 21.97 -14.60 4.89
N ILE A 44 23.02 -15.18 4.29
CA ILE A 44 24.01 -14.41 3.53
C ILE A 44 23.35 -13.74 2.32
N SER A 45 22.48 -14.45 1.60
CA SER A 45 21.72 -13.88 0.48
C SER A 45 20.86 -12.69 0.93
N ARG A 46 20.13 -12.84 2.04
CA ARG A 46 19.29 -11.79 2.64
C ARG A 46 20.11 -10.60 3.14
N ARG A 47 21.29 -10.85 3.70
CA ARG A 47 22.24 -9.80 4.09
C ARG A 47 22.72 -8.99 2.89
N LEU A 48 23.08 -9.64 1.78
CA LEU A 48 23.53 -8.95 0.58
C LEU A 48 22.42 -8.05 -0.02
N ILE A 49 21.16 -8.52 0.00
CA ILE A 49 20.00 -7.70 -0.39
C ILE A 49 19.87 -6.48 0.54
N TRP A 50 19.98 -6.70 1.86
CA TRP A 50 19.91 -5.64 2.86
C TRP A 50 20.99 -4.57 2.70
N GLU A 51 22.24 -4.97 2.44
CA GLU A 51 23.34 -4.00 2.20
C GLU A 51 23.14 -3.23 0.90
N LYS A 52 22.67 -3.89 -0.16
CA LYS A 52 22.31 -3.22 -1.43
C LYS A 52 21.22 -2.17 -1.21
N ASN A 53 20.19 -2.51 -0.44
CA ASN A 53 19.11 -1.60 -0.08
C ASN A 53 19.60 -0.45 0.81
N LEU A 54 20.48 -0.72 1.78
CA LEU A 54 21.10 0.30 2.63
C LEU A 54 21.89 1.31 1.80
N LYS A 55 22.66 0.83 0.81
CA LYS A 55 23.40 1.68 -0.12
C LYS A 55 22.47 2.54 -0.97
N TYR A 56 21.39 1.97 -1.49
CA TYR A 56 20.36 2.70 -2.24
C TYR A 56 19.74 3.82 -1.39
N ILE A 57 19.36 3.51 -0.15
CA ILE A 57 18.82 4.49 0.82
C ILE A 57 19.81 5.63 1.07
N SER A 58 21.09 5.30 1.27
CA SER A 58 22.14 6.29 1.54
C SER A 58 22.32 7.28 0.38
N ILE A 59 22.41 6.77 -0.86
CA ILE A 59 22.57 7.58 -2.06
C ILE A 59 21.33 8.46 -2.29
N HIS A 60 20.13 7.89 -2.19
CA HIS A 60 18.88 8.65 -2.34
C HIS A 60 18.77 9.77 -1.31
N ASN A 61 19.10 9.51 -0.04
CA ASN A 61 19.04 10.54 1.00
C ASN A 61 20.11 11.63 0.81
N LEU A 62 21.26 11.31 0.22
CA LEU A 62 22.23 12.31 -0.21
C LEU A 62 21.63 13.22 -1.29
N GLU A 63 20.99 12.65 -2.31
CA GLU A 63 20.29 13.41 -3.35
C GLU A 63 19.15 14.26 -2.79
N ALA A 64 18.37 13.73 -1.83
CA ALA A 64 17.34 14.47 -1.10
C ALA A 64 17.92 15.66 -0.32
N SER A 65 19.10 15.50 0.30
CA SER A 65 19.79 16.58 1.01
C SER A 65 20.23 17.73 0.08
N LEU A 66 20.45 17.40 -1.21
CA LEU A 66 20.76 18.35 -2.28
C LEU A 66 19.51 18.94 -2.96
N GLY A 67 18.31 18.58 -2.49
CA GLY A 67 17.04 19.10 -3.02
C GLY A 67 16.55 18.41 -4.30
N VAL A 68 17.16 17.29 -4.71
CA VAL A 68 16.72 16.51 -5.88
C VAL A 68 15.36 15.85 -5.61
N HIS A 69 15.19 15.31 -4.40
CA HIS A 69 13.96 14.64 -3.96
C HIS A 69 13.25 15.43 -2.86
N THR A 70 11.93 15.29 -2.79
CA THR A 70 11.10 15.93 -1.75
C THR A 70 10.73 14.99 -0.60
N TYR A 71 11.36 13.83 -0.54
CA TYR A 71 11.17 12.78 0.45
C TYR A 71 12.49 12.09 0.80
N GLU A 72 12.49 11.41 1.94
CA GLU A 72 13.61 10.63 2.47
C GLU A 72 13.21 9.16 2.58
N LEU A 73 14.21 8.28 2.49
CA LEU A 73 14.10 6.85 2.70
C LEU A 73 14.67 6.44 4.06
N ALA A 74 14.23 5.30 4.58
CA ALA A 74 14.80 4.68 5.76
C ALA A 74 14.73 3.16 5.68
N MET A 75 15.73 2.51 6.28
CA MET A 75 15.71 1.07 6.44
C MET A 75 14.51 0.66 7.32
N ASN A 76 13.77 -0.35 6.89
CA ASN A 76 12.61 -0.87 7.60
C ASN A 76 12.61 -2.41 7.57
N HIS A 77 11.50 -3.03 8.01
CA HIS A 77 11.38 -4.48 8.11
C HIS A 77 11.39 -5.23 6.75
N LEU A 78 11.28 -4.52 5.63
CA LEU A 78 11.40 -5.03 4.26
C LEU A 78 12.84 -4.97 3.73
N GLY A 79 13.80 -4.58 4.57
CA GLY A 79 15.20 -4.36 4.21
C GLY A 79 15.88 -5.52 3.49
N ASP A 80 15.53 -6.75 3.81
CA ASP A 80 16.11 -7.97 3.23
C ASP A 80 15.30 -8.53 2.04
N MET A 81 14.37 -7.75 1.50
CA MET A 81 13.56 -8.13 0.34
C MET A 81 13.90 -7.26 -0.87
N THR A 82 13.81 -7.83 -2.08
CA THR A 82 13.80 -7.02 -3.30
C THR A 82 12.42 -6.37 -3.50
N SER A 83 12.36 -5.33 -4.33
CA SER A 83 11.09 -4.68 -4.70
C SER A 83 10.10 -5.67 -5.31
N GLU A 84 10.58 -6.58 -6.15
CA GLU A 84 9.78 -7.60 -6.82
C GLU A 84 9.21 -8.61 -5.80
N GLU A 85 10.01 -9.01 -4.80
CA GLU A 85 9.52 -9.87 -3.72
C GLU A 85 8.45 -9.17 -2.87
N VAL A 86 8.58 -7.86 -2.64
CA VAL A 86 7.57 -7.06 -1.92
C VAL A 86 6.27 -7.01 -2.71
N VAL A 87 6.33 -6.72 -4.02
CA VAL A 87 5.14 -6.75 -4.89
C VAL A 87 4.49 -8.13 -4.85
N GLN A 88 5.27 -9.19 -5.07
CA GLN A 88 4.76 -10.55 -5.15
C GLN A 88 4.10 -11.02 -3.84
N LYS A 89 4.62 -10.63 -2.67
CA LYS A 89 4.18 -11.17 -1.37
C LYS A 89 3.27 -10.24 -0.58
N MET A 90 3.36 -8.93 -0.79
CA MET A 90 2.74 -7.91 0.08
C MET A 90 1.89 -6.90 -0.68
N THR A 91 1.66 -7.13 -1.97
CA THR A 91 0.62 -6.46 -2.76
C THR A 91 -0.30 -7.51 -3.35
N GLY A 92 -1.34 -7.09 -4.08
CA GLY A 92 -2.31 -8.05 -4.63
C GLY A 92 -3.52 -7.38 -5.23
N LEU A 93 -3.37 -6.17 -5.78
CA LEU A 93 -4.43 -5.59 -6.58
C LEU A 93 -4.55 -6.39 -7.88
N LYS A 94 -5.74 -6.91 -8.16
CA LYS A 94 -6.09 -7.51 -9.45
C LYS A 94 -7.25 -6.73 -10.04
N VAL A 95 -7.01 -6.03 -11.15
CA VAL A 95 -8.08 -5.32 -11.86
C VAL A 95 -8.92 -6.34 -12.63
N PRO A 96 -10.25 -6.39 -12.43
CA PRO A 96 -11.10 -7.36 -13.14
C PRO A 96 -11.04 -7.16 -14.67
N LEU A 97 -10.92 -8.24 -15.44
CA LEU A 97 -10.90 -8.20 -16.92
C LEU A 97 -12.19 -7.60 -17.52
N SER A 98 -13.32 -7.78 -16.84
CA SER A 98 -14.64 -7.27 -17.21
C SER A 98 -14.99 -5.96 -16.52
N HIS A 99 -14.01 -5.20 -16.04
CA HIS A 99 -14.23 -3.92 -15.38
C HIS A 99 -14.88 -2.92 -16.35
N SER A 100 -16.21 -2.90 -16.36
CA SER A 100 -17.01 -1.92 -17.08
C SER A 100 -17.55 -0.91 -16.07
N ARG A 101 -17.10 0.33 -16.18
CA ARG A 101 -17.66 1.41 -15.39
C ARG A 101 -19.07 1.69 -15.89
N SER A 102 -20.04 1.57 -14.99
CA SER A 102 -21.43 1.89 -15.29
C SER A 102 -21.78 3.28 -14.77
N ASN A 103 -22.78 3.92 -15.39
CA ASN A 103 -23.30 5.19 -14.88
C ASN A 103 -23.88 5.06 -13.46
N ASP A 104 -24.31 3.86 -13.06
CA ASP A 104 -24.90 3.60 -11.73
C ASP A 104 -23.85 3.63 -10.60
N THR A 105 -22.59 3.31 -10.92
CA THR A 105 -21.45 3.33 -10.00
C THR A 105 -20.61 4.59 -10.13
N LEU A 106 -20.74 5.38 -11.21
CA LEU A 106 -19.95 6.60 -11.39
C LEU A 106 -20.24 7.66 -10.31
N TYR A 107 -19.19 8.20 -9.70
CA TYR A 107 -19.28 9.35 -8.83
C TYR A 107 -19.37 10.64 -9.65
N ILE A 108 -20.48 11.36 -9.50
CA ILE A 108 -20.65 12.71 -10.04
C ILE A 108 -20.41 13.70 -8.89
N PRO A 109 -19.28 14.44 -8.87
CA PRO A 109 -19.00 15.37 -7.79
C PRO A 109 -19.91 16.59 -7.87
N GLU A 110 -20.44 17.01 -6.71
CA GLU A 110 -21.02 18.34 -6.56
C GLU A 110 -19.90 19.39 -6.53
N TRP A 111 -19.85 20.20 -7.58
CA TRP A 111 -18.83 21.24 -7.75
C TRP A 111 -19.13 22.53 -7.00
N GLU A 112 -20.39 22.72 -6.56
CA GLU A 112 -20.81 23.86 -5.76
C GLU A 112 -20.02 23.94 -4.45
N GLY A 113 -19.64 25.16 -4.04
CA GLY A 113 -18.78 25.40 -2.88
C GLY A 113 -17.33 24.96 -3.06
N ARG A 114 -16.40 25.57 -2.34
CA ARG A 114 -14.97 25.18 -2.38
C ARG A 114 -14.71 24.04 -1.41
N ALA A 115 -14.02 22.99 -1.87
CA ALA A 115 -13.47 22.00 -0.96
C ALA A 115 -12.34 22.65 -0.13
N PRO A 116 -12.16 22.26 1.14
CA PRO A 116 -11.07 22.77 1.98
C PRO A 116 -9.70 22.63 1.30
N ASP A 117 -8.73 23.44 1.72
CA ASP A 117 -7.37 23.35 1.20
C ASP A 117 -6.63 22.10 1.70
N SER A 118 -6.97 21.66 2.92
CA SER A 118 -6.46 20.43 3.52
C SER A 118 -7.54 19.67 4.27
N VAL A 119 -7.46 18.34 4.23
CA VAL A 119 -8.30 17.42 5.01
C VAL A 119 -7.39 16.34 5.59
N ASP A 120 -7.59 16.01 6.87
CA ASP A 120 -6.93 14.89 7.53
C ASP A 120 -7.95 14.17 8.44
N TYR A 121 -8.41 13.01 8.00
CA TYR A 121 -9.41 12.23 8.73
C TYR A 121 -8.87 11.55 9.99
N ARG A 122 -7.54 11.43 10.13
CA ARG A 122 -6.91 10.91 11.36
C ARG A 122 -7.24 11.84 12.53
N LYS A 123 -7.14 13.15 12.31
CA LYS A 123 -7.46 14.20 13.30
C LYS A 123 -8.95 14.27 13.67
N LYS A 124 -9.82 13.65 12.86
CA LYS A 124 -11.28 13.61 13.09
C LYS A 124 -11.75 12.29 13.71
N GLY A 125 -10.85 11.32 13.91
CA GLY A 125 -11.19 10.00 14.44
C GLY A 125 -11.96 9.11 13.47
N TYR A 126 -11.69 9.22 12.17
CA TYR A 126 -12.32 8.43 11.08
C TYR A 126 -11.41 7.30 10.56
N VAL A 127 -10.22 7.14 11.16
CA VAL A 127 -9.19 6.22 10.67
C VAL A 127 -8.74 5.36 11.84
N THR A 128 -8.91 4.05 11.71
CA THR A 128 -8.41 3.07 12.69
C THR A 128 -6.87 3.03 12.71
N PRO A 129 -6.23 2.37 13.69
CA PRO A 129 -4.79 2.12 13.65
C PRO A 129 -4.34 1.46 12.35
N VAL A 130 -3.07 1.70 11.97
CA VAL A 130 -2.47 1.01 10.83
C VAL A 130 -2.41 -0.49 11.11
N LYS A 131 -2.63 -1.29 10.07
CA LYS A 131 -2.60 -2.76 10.15
C LYS A 131 -1.40 -3.30 9.37
N ASN A 132 -1.10 -4.58 9.55
CA ASN A 132 -0.06 -5.27 8.80
C ASN A 132 -0.66 -6.49 8.10
N GLN A 133 -0.69 -6.48 6.77
CA GLN A 133 -1.19 -7.59 5.96
C GLN A 133 -0.20 -8.78 5.90
N GLY A 134 1.04 -8.60 6.32
CA GLY A 134 2.06 -9.64 6.22
C GLY A 134 2.31 -10.09 4.77
N GLN A 135 2.67 -11.36 4.59
CA GLN A 135 2.96 -11.97 3.28
C GLN A 135 1.72 -12.55 2.61
N CYS A 136 0.63 -11.79 2.64
CA CYS A 136 -0.62 -12.10 1.96
C CYS A 136 -1.01 -10.90 1.08
N GLY A 137 -1.37 -11.15 -0.18
CA GLY A 137 -1.77 -10.13 -1.15
C GLY A 137 -3.15 -9.53 -0.93
N SER A 138 -3.49 -9.23 0.32
CA SER A 138 -4.80 -8.77 0.77
C SER A 138 -4.92 -7.25 0.91
N CYS A 139 -4.00 -6.47 0.32
CA CYS A 139 -4.05 -5.00 0.34
C CYS A 139 -5.43 -4.44 -0.09
N TRP A 140 -6.09 -5.11 -1.04
CA TRP A 140 -7.44 -4.80 -1.50
C TRP A 140 -8.48 -4.90 -0.38
N ALA A 141 -8.38 -5.89 0.51
CA ALA A 141 -9.26 -6.08 1.64
C ALA A 141 -9.04 -4.98 2.70
N PHE A 142 -7.77 -4.68 3.02
CA PHE A 142 -7.43 -3.60 3.97
C PHE A 142 -7.85 -2.21 3.46
N SER A 143 -7.65 -1.94 2.17
CA SER A 143 -8.14 -0.70 1.54
C SER A 143 -9.66 -0.60 1.65
N SER A 144 -10.37 -1.68 1.37
CA SER A 144 -11.85 -1.73 1.42
C SER A 144 -12.37 -1.53 2.85
N VAL A 145 -11.82 -2.27 3.81
CA VAL A 145 -12.12 -2.14 5.24
C VAL A 145 -11.92 -0.71 5.70
N GLY A 146 -10.77 -0.09 5.40
CA GLY A 146 -10.48 1.26 5.85
C GLY A 146 -11.47 2.31 5.32
N ALA A 147 -11.98 2.13 4.10
CA ALA A 147 -13.02 3.01 3.55
C ALA A 147 -14.39 2.77 4.22
N LEU A 148 -14.74 1.50 4.49
CA LEU A 148 -15.95 1.13 5.22
C LEU A 148 -15.94 1.66 6.66
N GLU A 149 -14.80 1.57 7.36
CA GLU A 149 -14.60 2.12 8.71
C GLU A 149 -14.81 3.65 8.74
N GLY A 150 -14.27 4.35 7.74
CA GLY A 150 -14.45 5.79 7.60
C GLY A 150 -15.93 6.18 7.39
N GLN A 151 -16.67 5.41 6.58
CA GLN A 151 -18.11 5.63 6.41
C GLN A 151 -18.91 5.25 7.66
N LEU A 152 -18.51 4.18 8.37
CA LEU A 152 -19.17 3.75 9.61
C LEU A 152 -19.10 4.84 10.66
N LYS A 153 -17.90 5.42 10.86
CA LYS A 153 -17.70 6.57 11.74
C LYS A 153 -18.57 7.75 11.32
N LYS A 154 -18.64 8.04 10.03
CA LYS A 154 -19.46 9.15 9.51
C LYS A 154 -20.95 8.99 9.82
N LYS A 155 -21.48 7.78 9.67
CA LYS A 155 -22.92 7.49 9.80
C LYS A 155 -23.36 7.28 11.23
N THR A 156 -22.51 6.67 12.06
CA THR A 156 -22.88 6.20 13.40
C THR A 156 -22.18 6.96 14.52
N GLY A 157 -21.13 7.72 14.21
CA GLY A 157 -20.25 8.31 15.22
C GLY A 157 -19.30 7.32 15.89
N LYS A 158 -19.35 6.02 15.58
CA LYS A 158 -18.48 4.97 16.15
C LYS A 158 -17.42 4.52 15.14
N LEU A 159 -16.17 4.44 15.60
CA LEU A 159 -15.07 3.87 14.83
C LEU A 159 -14.79 2.47 15.38
N LEU A 160 -14.94 1.46 14.55
CA LEU A 160 -14.66 0.05 14.88
C LEU A 160 -13.65 -0.49 13.88
N ASN A 161 -12.82 -1.45 14.28
CA ASN A 161 -12.01 -2.22 13.33
C ASN A 161 -12.92 -3.24 12.63
N LEU A 162 -12.96 -3.22 11.30
CA LEU A 162 -13.70 -4.23 10.52
C LEU A 162 -12.75 -5.32 10.02
N SER A 163 -13.28 -6.51 9.78
CA SER A 163 -12.48 -7.69 9.44
C SER A 163 -12.05 -7.69 7.97
N PRO A 164 -10.75 -7.59 7.64
CA PRO A 164 -10.25 -7.87 6.31
C PRO A 164 -10.28 -9.38 6.04
N GLN A 165 -10.20 -10.23 7.06
CA GLN A 165 -10.26 -11.70 6.90
C GLN A 165 -11.60 -12.17 6.35
N ASN A 166 -12.71 -11.58 6.84
CA ASN A 166 -14.03 -11.81 6.28
C ASN A 166 -14.04 -11.53 4.77
N LEU A 167 -13.33 -10.50 4.30
CA LEU A 167 -13.24 -10.24 2.86
C LEU A 167 -12.36 -11.27 2.15
N VAL A 168 -11.17 -11.56 2.70
CA VAL A 168 -10.22 -12.53 2.14
C VAL A 168 -10.89 -13.88 1.90
N ASP A 169 -11.65 -14.39 2.88
CA ASP A 169 -12.21 -15.74 2.82
C ASP A 169 -13.56 -15.82 2.07
N CYS A 170 -14.33 -14.73 2.02
CA CYS A 170 -15.73 -14.78 1.57
C CYS A 170 -16.01 -14.08 0.23
N VAL A 171 -15.11 -13.24 -0.29
CA VAL A 171 -15.31 -12.57 -1.58
C VAL A 171 -14.85 -13.51 -2.69
N SER A 172 -15.75 -14.38 -3.15
CA SER A 172 -15.45 -15.38 -4.19
C SER A 172 -15.11 -14.79 -5.56
N GLU A 173 -15.45 -13.52 -5.83
CA GLU A 173 -15.02 -12.81 -7.04
C GLU A 173 -13.58 -12.26 -6.95
N ASN A 174 -12.94 -12.36 -5.77
CA ASN A 174 -11.51 -12.14 -5.56
C ASN A 174 -10.83 -13.48 -5.26
N ASP A 175 -9.50 -13.44 -5.09
CA ASP A 175 -8.62 -14.60 -4.98
C ASP A 175 -7.85 -14.54 -3.65
N GLY A 176 -8.54 -14.24 -2.55
CA GLY A 176 -7.98 -14.20 -1.19
C GLY A 176 -6.63 -13.47 -1.09
N CYS A 177 -5.60 -14.22 -0.71
CA CYS A 177 -4.21 -13.74 -0.66
C CYS A 177 -3.49 -13.69 -2.01
N GLY A 178 -4.03 -14.34 -3.04
CA GLY A 178 -3.58 -14.21 -4.43
C GLY A 178 -3.98 -12.87 -5.06
N GLY A 179 -4.95 -12.15 -4.47
CA GLY A 179 -5.25 -10.76 -4.81
C GLY A 179 -6.73 -10.49 -5.09
N GLY A 180 -7.07 -9.23 -5.34
CA GLY A 180 -8.45 -8.81 -5.49
C GLY A 180 -8.63 -7.33 -5.77
N TYR A 181 -9.89 -6.93 -5.85
CA TYR A 181 -10.31 -5.57 -6.16
C TYR A 181 -11.29 -5.02 -5.12
N MET A 182 -11.20 -3.73 -4.83
CA MET A 182 -11.96 -3.10 -3.74
C MET A 182 -13.46 -3.04 -4.03
N THR A 183 -13.88 -2.84 -5.28
CA THR A 183 -15.31 -2.76 -5.60
C THR A 183 -16.02 -4.11 -5.52
N ASN A 184 -15.33 -5.21 -5.84
CA ASN A 184 -15.83 -6.58 -5.57
C ASN A 184 -16.11 -6.75 -4.07
N ALA A 185 -15.18 -6.31 -3.22
CA ALA A 185 -15.35 -6.36 -1.77
C ALA A 185 -16.56 -5.52 -1.30
N PHE A 186 -16.72 -4.30 -1.80
CA PHE A 186 -17.90 -3.47 -1.46
C PHE A 186 -19.22 -4.09 -1.94
N GLN A 187 -19.21 -4.72 -3.11
CA GLN A 187 -20.37 -5.43 -3.65
C GLN A 187 -20.72 -6.65 -2.79
N TYR A 188 -19.72 -7.43 -2.36
CA TYR A 188 -19.91 -8.51 -1.40
C TYR A 188 -20.56 -7.99 -0.11
N VAL A 189 -20.00 -6.96 0.53
CA VAL A 189 -20.57 -6.42 1.79
C VAL A 189 -22.03 -5.96 1.60
N GLN A 190 -22.37 -5.41 0.43
CA GLN A 190 -23.75 -5.07 0.09
C GLN A 190 -24.64 -6.32 -0.02
N LYS A 191 -24.24 -7.32 -0.82
CA LYS A 191 -25.00 -8.56 -1.03
C LYS A 191 -25.14 -9.37 0.26
N ASN A 192 -24.06 -9.49 1.03
CA ASN A 192 -23.98 -10.17 2.32
C ASN A 192 -24.74 -9.42 3.44
N ARG A 193 -25.16 -8.18 3.18
CA ARG A 193 -25.85 -7.28 4.13
C ARG A 193 -25.03 -7.03 5.41
N GLY A 194 -23.71 -7.11 5.32
CA GLY A 194 -22.84 -6.96 6.46
C GLY A 194 -21.38 -7.33 6.22
N ILE A 195 -20.55 -6.88 7.14
CA ILE A 195 -19.17 -7.31 7.36
C ILE A 195 -18.93 -7.38 8.87
N ASP A 196 -18.17 -8.36 9.32
CA ASP A 196 -17.85 -8.57 10.73
C ASP A 196 -16.82 -7.57 11.26
N SER A 197 -16.79 -7.39 12.58
CA SER A 197 -15.68 -6.70 13.25
C SER A 197 -14.40 -7.55 13.21
N GLU A 198 -13.26 -6.90 13.31
CA GLU A 198 -11.96 -7.58 13.50
C GLU A 198 -11.98 -8.49 14.73
N ASP A 199 -12.62 -8.08 15.82
CA ASP A 199 -12.67 -8.86 17.06
C ASP A 199 -13.48 -10.16 16.91
N ALA A 200 -14.50 -10.15 16.04
CA ALA A 200 -15.34 -11.32 15.77
C ALA A 200 -14.74 -12.25 14.70
N TYR A 201 -13.95 -11.71 13.76
CA TYR A 201 -13.31 -12.47 12.70
C TYR A 201 -11.89 -11.92 12.46
N PRO A 202 -10.90 -12.36 13.27
CA PRO A 202 -9.55 -11.80 13.25
C PRO A 202 -8.76 -12.13 11.98
N TYR A 203 -7.82 -11.26 11.63
CA TYR A 203 -6.90 -11.46 10.52
C TYR A 203 -5.81 -12.48 10.81
N VAL A 204 -5.65 -13.47 9.92
CA VAL A 204 -4.67 -14.56 10.06
C VAL A 204 -3.57 -14.54 8.98
N GLY A 205 -3.70 -13.72 7.94
CA GLY A 205 -2.64 -13.58 6.92
C GLY A 205 -2.56 -14.71 5.91
N GLN A 206 -3.64 -15.48 5.76
CA GLN A 206 -3.80 -16.56 4.79
C GLN A 206 -5.28 -16.70 4.43
N GLU A 207 -5.59 -17.36 3.32
CA GLU A 207 -6.96 -17.68 2.94
C GLU A 207 -7.46 -18.91 3.71
N GLU A 208 -8.67 -18.80 4.25
CA GLU A 208 -9.37 -19.88 4.95
C GLU A 208 -10.79 -20.04 4.40
N SER A 209 -11.54 -21.00 4.94
CA SER A 209 -12.96 -21.12 4.60
C SER A 209 -13.75 -19.92 5.15
N CYS A 210 -14.70 -19.40 4.38
CA CYS A 210 -15.55 -18.29 4.83
C CYS A 210 -16.34 -18.64 6.11
N MET A 211 -16.11 -17.87 7.18
CA MET A 211 -16.73 -18.04 8.50
C MET A 211 -17.65 -16.87 8.90
N TYR A 212 -18.15 -16.08 7.93
CA TYR A 212 -19.00 -14.91 8.24
C TYR A 212 -20.19 -15.30 9.14
N ASN A 213 -20.39 -14.54 10.22
CA ASN A 213 -21.49 -14.75 11.14
C ASN A 213 -22.33 -13.48 11.32
N PRO A 214 -23.65 -13.50 11.03
CA PRO A 214 -24.51 -12.34 11.20
C PRO A 214 -24.49 -11.67 12.60
N THR A 215 -24.10 -12.42 13.65
CA THR A 215 -23.93 -11.92 15.03
C THR A 215 -22.64 -11.09 15.21
N GLY A 216 -21.59 -11.34 14.42
CA GLY A 216 -20.33 -10.59 14.41
C GLY A 216 -20.37 -9.28 13.61
N LYS A 217 -21.47 -9.07 12.87
CA LYS A 217 -21.66 -7.95 11.94
C LYS A 217 -21.49 -6.60 12.62
N ALA A 218 -20.56 -5.80 12.13
CA ALA A 218 -20.24 -4.47 12.65
C ALA A 218 -20.57 -3.31 11.71
N ALA A 219 -20.66 -3.56 10.40
CA ALA A 219 -21.02 -2.55 9.41
C ALA A 219 -21.87 -3.13 8.27
N LYS A 220 -22.51 -2.25 7.50
CA LYS A 220 -23.27 -2.59 6.28
C LYS A 220 -22.94 -1.61 5.17
N CYS A 221 -23.08 -2.05 3.92
CA CYS A 221 -22.88 -1.22 2.73
C CYS A 221 -24.12 -1.31 1.83
N ARG A 222 -24.42 -0.24 1.08
CA ARG A 222 -25.49 -0.16 0.06
C ARG A 222 -24.94 -0.19 -1.37
N GLY A 223 -23.66 -0.49 -1.53
CA GLY A 223 -22.92 -0.47 -2.80
C GLY A 223 -21.79 0.54 -2.78
N TYR A 224 -21.29 0.95 -3.93
CA TYR A 224 -20.12 1.83 -4.00
C TYR A 224 -20.27 2.90 -5.07
N ARG A 225 -19.31 3.83 -5.08
CA ARG A 225 -19.11 4.77 -6.18
C ARG A 225 -17.66 4.81 -6.59
N GLU A 226 -17.42 5.05 -7.86
CA GLU A 226 -16.11 5.07 -8.50
C GLU A 226 -15.80 6.48 -8.99
N ILE A 227 -14.61 6.96 -8.70
CA ILE A 227 -14.16 8.28 -9.14
C ILE A 227 -13.79 8.20 -10.63
N PRO A 228 -14.13 9.21 -11.45
CA PRO A 228 -13.65 9.28 -12.83
C PRO A 228 -12.13 9.08 -12.91
N GLU A 229 -11.69 8.23 -13.84
CA GLU A 229 -10.30 7.78 -13.96
C GLU A 229 -9.35 8.96 -14.11
N GLY A 230 -8.23 8.90 -13.38
CA GLY A 230 -7.18 9.92 -13.40
C GLY A 230 -7.60 11.28 -12.82
N ASN A 231 -8.84 11.45 -12.38
CA ASN A 231 -9.38 12.75 -12.00
C ASN A 231 -9.07 13.08 -10.53
N GLU A 232 -7.87 13.60 -10.28
CA GLU A 232 -7.43 14.04 -8.96
C GLU A 232 -8.34 15.12 -8.33
N LYS A 233 -9.01 15.95 -9.16
CA LYS A 233 -9.96 16.96 -8.66
C LYS A 233 -11.22 16.29 -8.11
N ALA A 234 -11.76 15.29 -8.81
CA ALA A 234 -12.90 14.51 -8.35
C ALA A 234 -12.53 13.68 -7.10
N LEU A 235 -11.33 13.09 -7.05
CA LEU A 235 -10.82 12.43 -5.86
C LEU A 235 -10.74 13.39 -4.66
N LYS A 236 -10.25 14.62 -4.87
CA LYS A 236 -10.18 15.65 -3.79
C LYS A 236 -11.58 15.95 -3.25
N ARG A 237 -12.57 16.06 -4.15
CA ARG A 237 -13.97 16.30 -3.79
C ARG A 237 -14.55 15.13 -3.00
N ALA A 238 -14.33 13.90 -3.45
CA ALA A 238 -14.78 12.70 -2.74
C ALA A 238 -14.15 12.62 -1.35
N VAL A 239 -12.82 12.80 -1.23
CA VAL A 239 -12.16 12.83 0.08
C VAL A 239 -12.76 13.93 0.96
N ALA A 240 -12.97 15.14 0.44
CA ALA A 240 -13.52 16.24 1.23
C ALA A 240 -14.95 16.03 1.73
N ARG A 241 -15.82 15.49 0.87
CA ARG A 241 -17.27 15.43 1.10
C ARG A 241 -17.73 14.08 1.65
N VAL A 242 -17.06 13.00 1.26
CA VAL A 242 -17.47 11.63 1.54
C VAL A 242 -16.71 11.07 2.73
N GLY A 243 -15.38 11.09 2.73
CA GLY A 243 -14.57 10.40 3.74
C GLY A 243 -13.29 9.84 3.15
N PRO A 244 -12.59 8.95 3.88
CA PRO A 244 -11.54 8.13 3.30
C PRO A 244 -12.00 7.39 2.03
N VAL A 245 -11.13 7.31 1.01
CA VAL A 245 -11.41 6.71 -0.31
C VAL A 245 -10.37 5.63 -0.60
N SER A 246 -10.80 4.45 -1.01
CA SER A 246 -9.91 3.38 -1.47
C SER A 246 -9.30 3.76 -2.80
N VAL A 247 -7.99 3.61 -2.95
CA VAL A 247 -7.26 3.93 -4.19
C VAL A 247 -6.26 2.83 -4.51
N ALA A 248 -5.88 2.73 -5.78
CA ALA A 248 -4.76 1.91 -6.21
C ALA A 248 -3.56 2.77 -6.57
N ILE A 249 -2.37 2.21 -6.39
CA ILE A 249 -1.10 2.83 -6.78
C ILE A 249 -0.15 1.79 -7.38
N ASP A 250 0.86 2.27 -8.09
CA ASP A 250 2.10 1.52 -8.30
C ASP A 250 2.98 1.62 -7.05
N ALA A 251 3.27 0.46 -6.44
CA ALA A 251 4.15 0.31 -5.29
C ALA A 251 5.41 -0.52 -5.61
N SER A 252 5.74 -0.68 -6.89
CA SER A 252 6.82 -1.59 -7.35
C SER A 252 8.23 -1.04 -7.16
N LEU A 253 8.38 0.24 -6.83
CA LEU A 253 9.70 0.86 -6.73
C LEU A 253 10.35 0.65 -5.35
N THR A 254 11.67 0.45 -5.35
CA THR A 254 12.49 0.44 -4.13
C THR A 254 12.35 1.74 -3.32
N SER A 255 12.13 2.89 -4.00
CA SER A 255 11.85 4.17 -3.36
C SER A 255 10.53 4.17 -2.56
N PHE A 256 9.50 3.45 -3.02
CA PHE A 256 8.25 3.26 -2.26
C PHE A 256 8.46 2.27 -1.10
N GLN A 257 9.14 1.15 -1.34
CA GLN A 257 9.47 0.14 -0.33
C GLN A 257 10.13 0.76 0.92
N PHE A 258 11.03 1.72 0.73
CA PHE A 258 11.78 2.36 1.81
C PHE A 258 11.35 3.78 2.15
N TYR A 259 10.24 4.27 1.59
CA TYR A 259 9.73 5.60 1.92
C TYR A 259 9.67 5.76 3.45
N SER A 260 10.13 6.92 3.94
CA SER A 260 10.10 7.27 5.37
C SER A 260 9.23 8.50 5.63
N LYS A 261 9.53 9.64 4.99
CA LYS A 261 8.85 10.92 5.23
C LYS A 261 9.07 11.89 4.07
N GLY A 262 8.29 12.97 4.05
CA GLY A 262 8.28 13.95 2.96
C GLY A 262 7.19 13.64 1.93
N VAL A 263 7.19 14.34 0.80
CA VAL A 263 6.20 14.11 -0.26
C VAL A 263 6.82 13.20 -1.31
N TYR A 264 6.32 11.98 -1.40
CA TYR A 264 6.78 10.98 -2.35
C TYR A 264 6.38 11.37 -3.78
N TYR A 265 7.37 11.49 -4.64
CA TYR A 265 7.23 11.65 -6.09
C TYR A 265 8.42 10.96 -6.74
N ASP A 266 8.15 9.99 -7.61
CA ASP A 266 9.14 9.30 -8.41
C ASP A 266 8.64 9.27 -9.85
N GLU A 267 9.43 9.75 -10.79
CA GLU A 267 9.06 9.78 -12.21
C GLU A 267 9.01 8.36 -12.81
N SER A 268 9.65 7.39 -12.17
CA SER A 268 9.66 5.99 -12.58
C SER A 268 8.36 5.27 -12.21
N CYS A 269 7.48 5.91 -11.44
CA CYS A 269 6.21 5.33 -11.02
C CYS A 269 5.29 5.20 -12.23
N ASN A 270 4.83 3.99 -12.52
CA ASN A 270 4.03 3.72 -13.71
C ASN A 270 2.53 3.75 -13.37
N SER A 271 1.81 4.78 -13.84
CA SER A 271 0.36 4.92 -13.60
C SER A 271 -0.49 3.79 -14.16
N ASP A 272 0.05 3.01 -15.10
CA ASP A 272 -0.65 1.92 -15.77
C ASP A 272 -0.36 0.56 -15.11
N ASN A 273 0.67 0.48 -14.24
CA ASN A 273 1.06 -0.73 -13.52
C ASN A 273 0.59 -0.71 -12.05
N LEU A 274 -0.72 -0.57 -11.85
CA LEU A 274 -1.29 -0.55 -10.51
C LEU A 274 -1.27 -1.95 -9.89
N ASN A 275 -0.61 -2.09 -8.76
CA ASN A 275 -0.38 -3.39 -8.11
C ASN A 275 -0.76 -3.40 -6.62
N HIS A 276 -0.95 -2.22 -6.00
CA HIS A 276 -1.21 -2.11 -4.57
C HIS A 276 -2.42 -1.24 -4.25
N ALA A 277 -3.28 -1.72 -3.36
CA ALA A 277 -4.45 -0.99 -2.88
C ALA A 277 -4.18 -0.36 -1.52
N VAL A 278 -4.47 0.94 -1.41
CA VAL A 278 -4.24 1.76 -0.21
C VAL A 278 -5.44 2.67 0.04
N LEU A 279 -5.40 3.48 1.10
CA LEU A 279 -6.52 4.34 1.49
C LEU A 279 -6.11 5.81 1.56
N ALA A 280 -6.73 6.65 0.73
CA ALA A 280 -6.61 8.10 0.81
C ALA A 280 -7.45 8.63 1.97
N VAL A 281 -6.80 9.05 3.06
CA VAL A 281 -7.41 9.57 4.29
C VAL A 281 -7.36 11.09 4.40
N GLY A 282 -6.89 11.76 3.36
CA GLY A 282 -6.74 13.21 3.38
C GLY A 282 -5.86 13.74 2.26
N TYR A 283 -5.62 15.05 2.31
CA TYR A 283 -4.74 15.78 1.41
C TYR A 283 -4.29 17.09 2.05
N GLY A 284 -3.20 17.65 1.56
CA GLY A 284 -2.70 18.93 2.06
C GLY A 284 -1.57 19.49 1.19
N ILE A 285 -0.80 20.37 1.81
CA ILE A 285 0.48 20.90 1.30
C ILE A 285 1.49 20.79 2.44
N GLN A 286 2.69 20.31 2.12
CA GLN A 286 3.84 20.30 3.02
C GLN A 286 5.04 20.91 2.30
N LYS A 287 5.60 21.99 2.86
CA LYS A 287 6.75 22.72 2.29
C LYS A 287 6.54 23.07 0.80
N GLY A 288 5.35 23.57 0.44
CA GLY A 288 4.99 23.90 -0.95
C GLY A 288 4.54 22.72 -1.83
N ASN A 289 4.80 21.48 -1.42
CA ASN A 289 4.43 20.29 -2.18
C ASN A 289 3.01 19.83 -1.83
N LYS A 290 2.11 19.82 -2.81
CA LYS A 290 0.75 19.27 -2.67
C LYS A 290 0.83 17.75 -2.56
N HIS A 291 0.07 17.19 -1.62
CA HIS A 291 0.07 15.74 -1.40
C HIS A 291 -1.31 15.20 -1.05
N TRP A 292 -1.47 13.90 -1.26
CA TRP A 292 -2.43 13.02 -0.63
C TRP A 292 -1.88 12.54 0.72
N ILE A 293 -2.74 12.13 1.65
CA ILE A 293 -2.35 11.42 2.88
C ILE A 293 -2.86 10.00 2.72
N ILE A 294 -1.96 9.05 2.60
CA ILE A 294 -2.28 7.67 2.26
C ILE A 294 -1.94 6.77 3.45
N LYS A 295 -2.92 5.97 3.88
CA LYS A 295 -2.74 4.89 4.86
C LYS A 295 -2.35 3.63 4.11
N ASN A 296 -1.23 3.03 4.51
CA ASN A 296 -0.77 1.73 4.01
C ASN A 296 -1.16 0.60 4.98
N SER A 297 -0.94 -0.65 4.58
CA SER A 297 -1.22 -1.87 5.34
C SER A 297 0.03 -2.72 5.60
N TRP A 298 1.21 -2.09 5.64
CA TRP A 298 2.50 -2.75 5.93
C TRP A 298 2.99 -2.52 7.36
N GLY A 299 2.07 -2.22 8.28
CA GLY A 299 2.40 -1.92 9.67
C GLY A 299 3.00 -0.53 9.89
N GLU A 300 3.15 -0.16 11.16
CA GLU A 300 3.61 1.18 11.55
C GLU A 300 5.12 1.40 11.34
N ASN A 301 5.90 0.32 11.20
CA ASN A 301 7.34 0.38 10.96
C ASN A 301 7.70 0.76 9.51
N TRP A 302 6.71 0.87 8.62
CA TRP A 302 6.90 1.36 7.26
C TRP A 302 6.43 2.82 7.15
N GLY A 303 7.12 3.64 6.36
CA GLY A 303 6.73 5.03 6.14
C GLY A 303 6.73 5.86 7.42
N ASN A 304 5.86 6.87 7.44
CA ASN A 304 5.67 7.71 8.61
C ASN A 304 4.54 7.11 9.45
N LYS A 305 4.90 6.17 10.34
CA LYS A 305 3.96 5.43 11.19
C LYS A 305 2.85 4.74 10.36
N GLY A 306 3.24 4.12 9.25
CA GLY A 306 2.34 3.43 8.32
C GLY A 306 1.64 4.31 7.29
N TYR A 307 2.00 5.58 7.20
CA TYR A 307 1.44 6.52 6.21
C TYR A 307 2.51 7.03 5.25
N ILE A 308 2.07 7.37 4.04
CA ILE A 308 2.87 8.07 3.03
C ILE A 308 2.13 9.34 2.58
N LEU A 309 2.90 10.40 2.30
CA LEU A 309 2.36 11.55 1.59
C LEU A 309 2.74 11.41 0.12
N MET A 310 1.79 11.13 -0.75
CA MET A 310 2.06 10.98 -2.19
C MET A 310 1.75 12.27 -2.92
N ALA A 311 2.55 12.63 -3.92
CA ALA A 311 2.36 13.84 -4.69
C ALA A 311 0.94 13.95 -5.28
N ARG A 312 0.39 15.16 -5.22
CA ARG A 312 -0.96 15.47 -5.72
C ARG A 312 -0.91 16.60 -6.74
N ASN A 313 -1.73 16.49 -7.77
CA ASN A 313 -1.75 17.37 -8.94
C ASN A 313 -0.39 17.38 -9.66
N LYS A 314 0.21 16.19 -9.78
CA LYS A 314 1.49 15.94 -10.46
C LYS A 314 1.26 14.85 -11.52
N ASN A 315 0.36 15.16 -12.45
CA ASN A 315 -0.05 14.26 -13.53
C ASN A 315 -0.46 12.86 -13.03
N ASN A 316 -1.29 12.79 -11.97
CA ASN A 316 -1.75 11.52 -11.42
C ASN A 316 -0.60 10.55 -11.07
N ALA A 317 0.42 11.06 -10.38
CA ALA A 317 1.61 10.30 -9.98
C ALA A 317 1.25 8.92 -9.38
N CYS A 318 1.94 7.87 -9.85
CA CYS A 318 1.69 6.46 -9.50
C CYS A 318 0.25 5.97 -9.77
N GLY A 319 -0.52 6.69 -10.60
CA GLY A 319 -1.90 6.36 -10.96
C GLY A 319 -2.91 6.43 -9.81
N ILE A 320 -2.63 7.22 -8.77
CA ILE A 320 -3.42 7.26 -7.52
C ILE A 320 -4.92 7.55 -7.70
N ALA A 321 -5.33 8.19 -8.79
CA ALA A 321 -6.72 8.47 -9.12
C ALA A 321 -7.28 7.59 -10.25
N ASN A 322 -6.53 6.59 -10.75
CA ASN A 322 -7.01 5.68 -11.79
C ASN A 322 -8.11 4.76 -11.26
N LEU A 323 -7.85 4.07 -10.15
CA LEU A 323 -8.81 3.13 -9.53
C LEU A 323 -9.19 3.58 -8.13
N ALA A 324 -9.89 4.70 -8.04
CA ALA A 324 -10.40 5.25 -6.80
C ALA A 324 -11.89 4.97 -6.61
N SER A 325 -12.28 4.45 -5.45
CA SER A 325 -13.68 4.14 -5.12
C SER A 325 -13.97 4.25 -3.63
N PHE A 326 -15.25 4.38 -3.27
CA PHE A 326 -15.68 4.40 -1.88
C PHE A 326 -17.01 3.67 -1.70
N PRO A 327 -17.23 3.03 -0.53
CA PRO A 327 -18.51 2.42 -0.20
C PRO A 327 -19.56 3.48 0.13
N LYS A 328 -20.81 3.19 -0.19
CA LYS A 328 -21.99 3.99 0.16
C LYS A 328 -22.71 3.29 1.31
N MET A 329 -22.73 3.90 2.48
CA MET A 329 -23.55 3.46 3.63
C MET A 329 -24.91 4.17 3.66
#